data_AF-A0A3D9D2T6-F1
#
_entry.id   AF-A0A3D9D2T6-F1
#
_cell.length_a   1.000
_cell.length_b   1.000
_cell.length_c   1.000
_cell.angle_alpha   90.00
_cell.angle_beta   90.00
_cell.angle_gamma   90.00
#
_symmetry.space_group_name_H-M   'P 1'
#
loop_
_entity.id
_entity.type
_entity.pdbx_description
1 polymer ?
#
loop_
_entity_poly.entity_id
_entity_poly.type
_entity_poly.pdbx_seq_one_letter_code
_entity_poly.pdbx_strand_id
1 'polypeptide(L)'
;MLSILLIECKEDDANIFRAYAEGKITYSDAKFLEDPIHLVKDKKIIAETYPKESGSFVLAGPYDKGAYKLQLKNFKVKSFSTDTQGCKISNDSLSIEIPDGVTYVIFNDITLK
;
A
#
# COMPACT_ATOMS: atom_id res chain seq x y z
N MET A 1 47.96 -7.42 24.47
CA MET A 1 47.02 -6.30 24.30
C MET A 1 45.93 -6.74 23.33
N LEU A 2 44.75 -7.02 23.85
CA LEU A 2 43.58 -7.45 23.08
C LEU A 2 42.92 -6.19 22.50
N SER A 3 43.15 -5.90 21.22
CA SER A 3 42.47 -4.78 20.55
C SER A 3 41.12 -5.26 20.06
N ILE A 4 40.08 -4.90 20.81
CA ILE A 4 38.68 -5.09 20.46
C ILE A 4 38.41 -4.15 19.28
N LEU A 5 38.24 -4.72 18.09
CA LEU A 5 37.65 -4.02 16.96
C LEU A 5 36.21 -3.68 17.36
N LEU A 6 35.97 -2.39 17.61
CA LEU A 6 34.65 -1.81 17.73
C LEU A 6 33.92 -2.10 16.42
N ILE A 7 33.09 -3.13 16.40
CA ILE A 7 31.99 -3.22 15.45
C ILE A 7 31.11 -2.03 15.82
N GLU A 8 31.23 -0.94 15.06
CA GLU A 8 30.18 0.07 15.05
C GLU A 8 28.91 -0.66 14.59
N CYS A 9 28.07 -1.05 15.54
CA CYS A 9 26.65 -1.19 15.28
C CYS A 9 26.22 0.16 14.74
N LYS A 10 26.01 0.25 13.42
CA LYS A 10 25.22 1.35 12.87
C LYS A 10 23.90 1.28 13.62
N GLU A 11 23.63 2.29 14.45
CA GLU A 11 22.26 2.57 14.85
C GLU A 11 21.48 2.61 13.55
N ASP A 12 20.56 1.66 13.41
CA ASP A 12 19.61 1.60 12.32
C ASP A 12 18.60 2.73 12.59
N ASP A 13 19.10 3.97 12.56
CA ASP A 13 18.38 5.24 12.76
C ASP A 13 17.58 5.59 11.49
N ALA A 14 17.10 4.53 10.88
CA ALA A 14 16.32 4.53 9.69
C ALA A 14 14.89 4.82 10.18
N ASN A 15 14.59 6.10 10.40
CA ASN A 15 13.25 6.65 10.22
C ASN A 15 12.83 6.42 8.76
N ILE A 16 12.72 5.14 8.36
CA ILE A 16 12.25 4.72 7.05
C ILE A 16 10.75 4.87 7.17
N PHE A 17 10.26 6.04 6.80
CA PHE A 17 8.84 6.19 6.54
C PHE A 17 8.44 5.09 5.56
N ARG A 18 7.37 4.38 5.90
CA ARG A 18 6.80 3.35 5.06
C ARG A 18 5.48 3.87 4.53
N ALA A 19 5.17 3.53 3.29
CA ALA A 19 3.81 3.63 2.79
C ALA A 19 3.11 2.37 3.26
N TYR A 20 2.22 2.53 4.24
CA TYR A 20 1.40 1.45 4.79
C TYR A 20 -0.04 1.62 4.30
N ALA A 21 -0.59 0.56 3.74
CA ALA A 21 -2.00 0.46 3.43
C ALA A 21 -2.57 -0.84 3.98
N GLU A 22 -3.75 -0.75 4.58
CA GLU A 22 -4.59 -1.90 4.89
C GLU A 22 -6.02 -1.63 4.46
N GLY A 23 -6.78 -2.71 4.31
CA GLY A 23 -8.20 -2.56 4.07
C GLY A 23 -8.91 -3.85 3.79
N LYS A 24 -10.16 -3.71 3.34
CA LYS A 24 -11.03 -4.82 2.96
C LYS A 24 -11.64 -4.56 1.59
N ILE A 25 -11.51 -5.54 0.71
CA ILE A 25 -12.17 -5.56 -0.60
C ILE A 25 -13.48 -6.34 -0.47
N THR A 26 -14.58 -5.73 -0.92
CA THR A 26 -15.89 -6.39 -1.02
C THR A 26 -16.21 -6.61 -2.50
N TYR A 27 -16.20 -7.87 -2.93
CA TYR A 27 -16.54 -8.26 -4.29
C TYR A 27 -17.07 -9.70 -4.35
N SER A 28 -17.98 -9.98 -5.29
CA SER A 28 -18.69 -11.27 -5.36
C SER A 28 -17.91 -12.37 -6.09
N ASP A 29 -17.00 -12.01 -7.00
CA ASP A 29 -16.24 -12.98 -7.79
C ASP A 29 -14.88 -13.24 -7.13
N ALA A 30 -14.65 -14.46 -6.66
CA ALA A 30 -13.44 -14.88 -5.97
C ALA A 30 -12.15 -14.75 -6.81
N LYS A 31 -12.23 -14.53 -8.13
CA LYS A 31 -11.06 -14.28 -8.98
C LYS A 31 -10.16 -13.15 -8.48
N PHE A 32 -10.69 -12.18 -7.74
CA PHE A 32 -9.85 -11.12 -7.18
C PHE A 32 -8.81 -11.60 -6.17
N LEU A 33 -9.00 -12.80 -5.59
CA LEU A 33 -8.04 -13.44 -4.70
C LEU A 33 -6.78 -13.93 -5.41
N GLU A 34 -6.85 -14.09 -6.74
CA GLU A 34 -5.73 -14.58 -7.58
C GLU A 34 -4.85 -13.43 -8.08
N ASP A 35 -5.26 -12.18 -7.89
CA ASP A 35 -4.56 -11.00 -8.41
C ASP A 35 -3.85 -10.21 -7.29
N PRO A 36 -2.60 -9.78 -7.51
CA PRO A 36 -1.87 -9.01 -6.51
C PRO A 36 -2.39 -7.58 -6.40
N ILE A 37 -2.33 -7.07 -5.17
CA ILE A 37 -2.54 -5.67 -4.81
C ILE A 37 -1.18 -5.01 -4.73
N HIS A 38 -1.02 -3.85 -5.36
CA HIS A 38 0.26 -3.13 -5.37
C HIS A 38 0.16 -1.78 -4.68
N LEU A 39 1.24 -1.38 -4.01
CA LEU A 39 1.57 0.03 -3.86
C LEU A 39 2.49 0.43 -5.00
N VAL A 40 2.13 1.51 -5.71
CA VAL A 40 2.87 2.00 -6.87
C VAL A 40 3.25 3.46 -6.68
N LYS A 41 4.53 3.76 -6.88
CA LYS A 41 5.10 5.11 -6.88
C LYS A 41 6.01 5.28 -8.08
N ASP A 42 5.85 6.37 -8.84
CA ASP A 42 6.68 6.66 -10.02
C ASP A 42 6.80 5.47 -11.00
N LYS A 43 5.67 4.77 -11.22
CA LYS A 43 5.56 3.54 -12.04
C LYS A 43 6.33 2.32 -11.52
N LYS A 44 6.86 2.37 -10.30
CA LYS A 44 7.52 1.26 -9.61
C LYS A 44 6.60 0.66 -8.56
N ILE A 45 6.57 -0.66 -8.49
CA ILE A 45 5.93 -1.39 -7.39
C ILE A 45 6.85 -1.25 -6.17
N ILE A 46 6.33 -0.70 -5.08
CA ILE A 46 7.06 -0.53 -3.81
C ILE A 46 6.59 -1.54 -2.75
N ALA A 47 5.40 -2.13 -2.92
CA ALA A 47 4.92 -3.24 -2.11
C ALA A 47 3.92 -4.08 -2.92
N GLU A 48 3.83 -5.36 -2.59
CA GLU A 48 2.90 -6.32 -3.18
C GLU A 48 2.31 -7.20 -2.08
N THR A 49 1.03 -7.53 -2.20
CA THR A 49 0.36 -8.53 -1.36
C THR A 49 -0.78 -9.19 -2.13
N TYR A 50 -1.32 -10.28 -1.60
CA TYR A 50 -2.57 -10.88 -2.06
C TYR A 50 -3.63 -10.69 -0.99
N PRO A 51 -4.90 -10.43 -1.36
CA PRO A 51 -5.98 -10.37 -0.40
C PRO A 51 -6.21 -11.75 0.20
N LYS A 52 -6.56 -11.77 1.49
CA LYS A 52 -7.05 -12.97 2.18
C LYS A 52 -8.43 -13.34 1.65
N GLU A 53 -8.89 -14.57 1.91
CA GLU A 53 -10.25 -15.02 1.57
C GLU A 53 -11.36 -14.09 2.10
N SER A 54 -11.10 -13.40 3.22
CA SER A 54 -11.99 -12.38 3.80
C SER A 54 -12.06 -11.06 3.01
N GLY A 55 -11.29 -10.93 1.93
CA GLY A 55 -11.03 -9.70 1.19
C GLY A 55 -10.05 -8.74 1.88
N SER A 56 -9.54 -9.09 3.06
CA SER A 56 -8.64 -8.23 3.84
C SER A 56 -7.22 -8.27 3.29
N PHE A 57 -6.54 -7.13 3.30
CA PHE A 57 -5.15 -7.02 2.89
C PHE A 57 -4.37 -6.05 3.78
N VAL A 58 -3.05 -6.26 3.84
CA VAL A 58 -2.07 -5.34 4.45
C VAL A 58 -0.82 -5.38 3.58
N LEU A 59 -0.27 -4.21 3.27
CA LEU A 59 1.01 -4.09 2.58
C LEU A 59 1.75 -2.82 3.00
N ALA A 60 3.07 -2.93 3.11
CA ALA A 60 3.94 -1.81 3.47
C ALA A 60 5.18 -1.80 2.59
N GLY A 61 5.51 -0.63 2.04
CA GLY A 61 6.68 -0.43 1.17
C GLY A 61 7.52 0.77 1.61
N PRO A 62 8.74 0.92 1.05
CA PRO A 62 9.55 2.11 1.29
C PRO A 62 8.82 3.37 0.81
N TYR A 63 8.89 4.44 1.59
CA TYR A 63 8.32 5.73 1.25
C TYR A 63 9.28 6.86 1.58
N ASP A 64 9.53 7.72 0.59
CA ASP A 64 10.38 8.89 0.72
C ASP A 64 9.54 10.18 0.73
N LYS A 65 8.72 10.41 -0.30
CA LYS A 65 7.84 11.57 -0.48
C LYS A 65 7.00 11.45 -1.75
N GLY A 66 6.00 12.29 -1.93
CA GLY A 66 5.15 12.35 -3.12
C GLY A 66 3.92 11.44 -3.00
N ALA A 67 3.00 11.61 -3.93
CA ALA A 67 1.82 10.76 -4.02
C ALA A 67 2.16 9.36 -4.53
N TYR A 68 1.40 8.36 -4.09
CA TYR A 68 1.50 6.97 -4.52
C TYR A 68 0.10 6.40 -4.70
N LYS A 69 -0.01 5.14 -5.13
CA LYS A 69 -1.29 4.53 -5.46
C LYS A 69 -1.42 3.14 -4.88
N LEU A 70 -2.59 2.81 -4.35
CA LEU A 70 -3.05 1.43 -4.20
C LEU A 70 -3.62 0.99 -5.56
N GLN A 71 -3.01 0.02 -6.22
CA GLN A 71 -3.37 -0.43 -7.57
C GLN A 71 -3.96 -1.84 -7.54
N LEU A 72 -5.07 -2.00 -8.27
CA LEU A 72 -5.76 -3.27 -8.55
C LEU A 72 -5.78 -3.46 -10.07
N LYS A 73 -4.77 -4.17 -10.63
CA LYS A 73 -4.51 -4.16 -12.08
C LYS A 73 -5.68 -4.62 -12.95
N ASN A 74 -6.40 -5.64 -12.48
CA ASN A 74 -7.45 -6.30 -13.26
C ASN A 74 -8.87 -5.93 -12.80
N PHE A 75 -9.00 -5.12 -11.75
CA PHE A 75 -10.29 -4.76 -11.18
C PHE A 75 -10.46 -3.27 -11.04
N LYS A 76 -11.60 -2.77 -11.54
CA LYS A 76 -11.93 -1.35 -11.40
C LYS A 76 -12.56 -1.09 -10.04
N VAL A 77 -12.04 -0.09 -9.34
CA VAL A 77 -12.60 0.47 -8.13
C VAL A 77 -13.89 1.21 -8.47
N LYS A 78 -14.98 0.85 -7.79
CA LYS A 78 -16.27 1.55 -7.85
C LYS A 78 -16.33 2.67 -6.82
N SER A 79 -15.97 2.35 -5.59
CA SER A 79 -15.99 3.23 -4.42
C SER A 79 -15.02 2.72 -3.36
N PHE A 80 -14.59 3.62 -2.48
CA PHE A 80 -13.88 3.27 -1.25
C PHE A 80 -14.34 4.16 -0.10
N SER A 81 -14.06 3.75 1.12
CA SER A 81 -14.23 4.55 2.34
C SER A 81 -12.95 4.55 3.17
N THR A 82 -12.58 5.74 3.67
CA THR A 82 -11.39 5.96 4.51
C THR A 82 -11.54 7.30 5.22
N ASP A 83 -10.95 7.43 6.41
CA ASP A 83 -10.85 8.70 7.13
C ASP A 83 -9.67 9.56 6.64
N THR A 84 -8.79 8.98 5.82
CA THR A 84 -7.65 9.67 5.22
C THR A 84 -8.11 10.64 4.13
N GLN A 85 -7.92 11.93 4.37
CA GLN A 85 -8.31 12.98 3.43
C GLN A 85 -7.45 12.98 2.15
N GLY A 86 -8.06 13.40 1.04
CA GLY A 86 -7.35 13.62 -0.23
C GLY A 86 -7.15 12.37 -1.09
N CYS A 87 -7.51 11.19 -0.62
CA CYS A 87 -7.55 9.98 -1.44
C CYS A 87 -8.58 10.14 -2.58
N LYS A 88 -8.27 9.62 -3.78
CA LYS A 88 -9.18 9.70 -4.93
C LYS A 88 -9.02 8.52 -5.88
N ILE A 89 -10.10 8.10 -6.53
CA ILE A 89 -10.04 7.06 -7.57
C ILE A 89 -9.33 7.65 -8.80
N SER A 90 -8.40 6.90 -9.39
CA SER A 90 -7.74 7.29 -10.65
C SER A 90 -8.72 7.33 -11.82
N ASN A 91 -8.38 8.08 -12.87
CA ASN A 91 -9.27 8.25 -14.04
C ASN A 91 -9.64 6.92 -14.74
N ASP A 92 -8.73 5.94 -14.75
CA ASP A 92 -8.97 4.59 -15.30
C ASP A 92 -9.73 3.67 -14.34
N SER A 93 -9.98 4.12 -13.11
CA SER A 93 -10.53 3.37 -11.98
C SER A 93 -9.69 2.17 -11.52
N LEU A 94 -8.46 1.99 -11.99
CA LEU A 94 -7.61 0.84 -11.61
C LEU A 94 -6.78 1.09 -10.35
N SER A 95 -6.93 2.25 -9.72
CA SER A 95 -6.16 2.63 -8.54
C SER A 95 -6.89 3.64 -7.66
N ILE A 96 -6.48 3.70 -6.40
CA ILE A 96 -6.78 4.79 -5.47
C ILE A 96 -5.48 5.56 -5.27
N GLU A 97 -5.47 6.84 -5.62
CA GLU A 97 -4.35 7.75 -5.40
C GLU A 97 -4.36 8.23 -3.95
N ILE A 98 -3.20 8.15 -3.30
CA ILE A 98 -2.96 8.53 -1.91
C ILE A 98 -2.02 9.75 -1.95
N PRO A 99 -2.37 10.87 -1.28
CA PRO A 99 -1.61 12.11 -1.40
C PRO A 99 -0.25 12.04 -0.71
N ASP A 100 0.62 12.99 -1.06
CA ASP A 100 1.92 13.18 -0.42
C ASP A 100 1.78 13.41 1.10
N GLY A 101 2.73 12.91 1.87
CA GLY A 101 2.76 12.99 3.34
C GLY A 101 1.95 11.90 4.05
N VAL A 102 1.15 11.09 3.35
CA VAL A 102 0.38 10.01 3.96
C VAL A 102 1.19 8.72 4.02
N THR A 103 1.70 8.38 5.21
CA THR A 103 2.45 7.13 5.45
C THR A 103 1.56 5.97 5.90
N TYR A 104 0.32 6.25 6.30
CA TYR A 104 -0.61 5.25 6.81
C TYR A 104 -2.03 5.55 6.31
N VAL A 105 -2.66 4.57 5.66
CA VAL A 105 -4.05 4.63 5.21
C VAL A 105 -4.79 3.33 5.51
N ILE A 106 -6.00 3.46 6.06
CA ILE A 106 -6.94 2.36 6.25
C ILE A 106 -8.11 2.57 5.30
N PHE A 107 -8.35 1.59 4.41
CA PHE A 107 -9.54 1.52 3.59
C PHE A 107 -10.58 0.62 4.27
N ASN A 108 -11.56 1.23 4.95
CA ASN A 108 -12.62 0.52 5.69
C ASN A 108 -13.41 -0.42 4.76
N ASP A 109 -13.65 0.01 3.52
CA ASP A 109 -14.19 -0.81 2.44
C ASP A 109 -13.67 -0.30 1.09
N ILE A 110 -13.38 -1.23 0.18
CA ILE A 110 -13.16 -1.00 -1.25
C ILE A 110 -14.15 -1.88 -2.00
N THR A 111 -15.07 -1.25 -2.75
CA THR A 111 -16.02 -1.96 -3.61
C THR A 111 -15.51 -1.98 -5.04
N LEU A 112 -15.47 -3.15 -5.67
CA LEU A 112 -15.09 -3.31 -7.08
C LEU A 112 -16.31 -3.25 -8.01
N LYS A 113 -16.08 -2.96 -9.30
CA LYS A 113 -17.11 -2.94 -10.36
C LYS A 113 -17.36 -4.33 -10.93
#